data_AF-A0A7J9GAH9-F1
#
_entry.id   AF-A0A7J9GAH9-F1
#
_cell.length_a   1.000
_cell.length_b   1.000
_cell.length_c   1.000
_cell.angle_alpha   90.00
_cell.angle_beta   90.00
_cell.angle_gamma   90.00
#
_symmetry.space_group_name_H-M   'P 1'
#
loop_
_entity.id
_entity.type
_entity.pdbx_description
1 polymer ?
#
loop_
_entity_poly.entity_id
_entity_poly.type
_entity_poly.pdbx_seq_one_letter_code
_entity_poly.pdbx_strand_id
1 'polypeptide(L)' 'MISVCYYGNLAKLNTSWSNDNPSRRFFGCKKFGSGFQKLCRFFLLV' A
#
# COMPACT_ATOMS: atom_id res chain seq x y z
N MET A 1 -12.67 3.78 -5.54
CA MET A 1 -12.12 2.46 -5.91
C MET A 1 -11.77 1.72 -4.62
N ILE A 2 -12.29 0.52 -4.40
CA ILE A 2 -11.98 -0.29 -3.22
C ILE A 2 -11.03 -1.41 -3.68
N SER A 3 -9.83 -1.47 -3.09
CA SER A 3 -8.85 -2.51 -3.40
C SER A 3 -8.64 -3.42 -2.20
N VAL A 4 -8.45 -4.71 -2.44
CA VAL A 4 -8.24 -5.73 -1.41
C VAL A 4 -6.83 -6.30 -1.59
N CYS A 5 -6.06 -6.38 -0.51
CA CYS A 5 -4.72 -6.95 -0.54
C CYS A 5 -4.74 -8.48 -0.51
N TYR A 6 -3.57 -9.12 -0.69
CA TYR A 6 -3.45 -10.59 -0.72
C TYR A 6 -3.88 -11.33 0.56
N TYR A 7 -4.12 -10.61 1.66
CA TYR A 7 -4.67 -11.16 2.89
C TYR A 7 -6.19 -10.97 3.04
N GLY A 8 -6.88 -10.52 1.99
CA GLY A 8 -8.32 -10.23 2.05
C GLY A 8 -8.69 -8.95 2.79
N ASN A 9 -7.70 -8.16 3.23
CA ASN A 9 -7.95 -6.90 3.95
C ASN A 9 -8.06 -5.72 2.98
N LEU A 10 -8.88 -4.72 3.32
CA LEU A 10 -8.95 -3.45 2.59
C LEU A 10 -7.59 -2.77 2.52
N ALA A 11 -7.16 -2.44 1.31
CA ALA A 11 -5.97 -1.65 1.06
C ALA A 11 -6.20 -0.19 1.45
N LYS A 12 -5.19 0.44 2.03
CA LYS A 12 -5.21 1.84 2.44
C LYS A 12 -4.70 2.70 1.29
N LEU A 13 -5.41 3.78 0.97
CA LEU A 13 -4.90 4.83 0.09
C LEU A 13 -3.83 5.63 0.83
N ASN A 14 -2.65 5.74 0.25
CA ASN A 14 -1.54 6.52 0.77
C ASN A 14 -1.06 7.51 -0.31
N THR A 15 -0.42 8.57 0.13
CA THR A 15 0.35 9.49 -0.71
C THR A 15 1.83 9.08 -0.64
N SER A 16 2.51 9.15 -1.76
CA SER A 16 3.95 8.93 -1.87
C SER A 16 4.72 9.90 -0.98
N TRP A 17 5.74 9.37 -0.31
CA TRP A 17 6.72 10.10 0.49
C TRP A 17 8.00 10.41 -0.30
N SER A 18 8.12 9.93 -1.55
CA SER A 18 9.27 10.24 -2.41
C SER A 18 9.17 11.67 -2.93
N ASN A 19 10.31 12.38 -2.86
CA ASN A 19 10.45 13.73 -3.42
C ASN A 19 10.34 13.76 -4.94
N ASP A 20 10.58 12.63 -5.63
CA ASP A 20 10.44 12.53 -7.08
C ASP A 20 8.97 12.47 -7.51
N ASN A 21 8.08 12.05 -6.60
CA ASN A 21 6.67 11.86 -6.88
C ASN A 21 5.77 12.26 -5.69
N PRO A 22 5.81 13.52 -5.22
CA PRO A 22 5.21 13.91 -3.94
C PRO A 22 3.66 13.87 -3.94
N SER A 23 3.02 13.84 -5.10
CA SER A 23 1.56 13.81 -5.23
C SER A 23 1.00 12.46 -5.66
N ARG A 24 1.85 11.47 -5.97
CA ARG A 24 1.37 10.15 -6.41
C ARG A 24 0.62 9.46 -5.28
N ARG A 25 -0.51 8.85 -5.63
CA ARG A 25 -1.32 8.07 -4.70
C ARG A 25 -1.21 6.59 -5.05
N PHE A 26 -1.30 5.75 -4.04
CA PHE A 26 -1.27 4.31 -4.23
C PHE A 26 -2.08 3.61 -3.13
N PHE A 27 -2.60 2.44 -3.45
CA PHE A 27 -3.15 1.52 -2.47
C PHE A 27 -2.05 0.59 -1.97
N GLY A 28 -1.91 0.51 -0.65
CA GLY A 28 -0.98 -0.40 0.02
C GLY A 28 -1.65 -1.20 1.14
N CYS A 29 -1.13 -2.37 1.46
CA CYS A 29 -1.59 -3.10 2.64
C CYS A 29 -1.22 -2.35 3.93
N LYS A 30 -2.08 -2.37 4.95
CA LYS A 30 -1.75 -1.82 6.28
C LYS A 30 -0.57 -2.53 6.96
N LYS A 31 -0.31 -3.80 6.61
CA LYS A 31 0.82 -4.58 7.11
C LYS A 31 2.06 -4.47 6.20
N PHE A 32 2.06 -3.53 5.26
CA PHE A 32 3.24 -3.25 4.44
C PHE A 32 4.33 -2.62 5.35
N GLY A 33 5.50 -3.25 5.42
CA GLY A 33 6.65 -2.77 6.21
C GLY A 33 6.66 -3.13 7.70
N SER A 34 5.62 -3.79 8.24
CA SER A 34 5.72 -4.34 9.60
C SER A 34 6.69 -5.51 9.57
N GLY A 35 7.84 -5.44 10.24
CA GLY A 35 8.94 -6.43 10.20
C GLY A 35 8.61 -7.86 10.63
N PHE A 36 7.33 -8.23 10.69
CA PHE A 36 6.86 -9.59 10.91
C PHE A 36 6.93 -10.42 9.61
N GLN A 37 7.23 -11.71 9.80
CA GLN A 37 7.62 -12.76 8.83
C GLN A 37 6.80 -12.93 7.54
N LYS A 38 5.71 -12.20 7.31
CA LYS A 38 4.99 -12.20 6.02
C LYS A 38 4.48 -10.80 5.65
N LEU A 39 5.38 -9.98 5.10
CA LEU A 39 5.04 -8.67 4.55
C LEU A 39 4.05 -8.82 3.40
N CYS A 40 2.88 -8.18 3.52
CA CYS A 40 1.97 -8.06 2.38
C CYS A 40 2.61 -7.11 1.37
N ARG A 41 3.05 -7.61 0.22
CA ARG A 41 3.68 -6.79 -0.84
C ARG A 41 2.67 -6.19 -1.82
N PHE A 42 1.41 -6.07 -1.42
CA PHE A 42 0.37 -5.47 -2.27
C PHE A 42 0.65 -3.97 -2.45
N PHE A 43 0.72 -3.54 -3.72
CA PHE A 43 0.88 -2.16 -4.15
C PHE A 43 0.12 -1.95 -5.45
N LEU A 44 -0.71 -0.93 -5.52
CA LEU A 44 -1.41 -0.54 -6.74
C LEU A 44 -1.35 0.98 -6.89
N LEU A 45 -0.74 1.45 -7.97
CA LEU A 45 -0.71 2.88 -8.30
C LEU A 45 -2.11 3.35 -8.73
N VAL A 46 -2.48 4.56 -8.31
CA VAL A 46 -3.75 5.23 -8.67
C VAL A 46 -3.46 6.50 -9.43
#